data_AF-A0A9N9B631-F1
#
_entry.id   AF-A0A9N9B631-F1
#
_cell.length_a   1.000
_cell.length_b   1.000
_cell.length_c   1.000
_cell.angle_alpha   90.00
_cell.angle_beta   90.00
_cell.angle_gamma   90.00
#
_symmetry.space_group_name_H-M   'P 1'
#
loop_
_entity.id
_entity.type
_entity.pdbx_description
1 polymer ?
#
loop_
_entity_poly.entity_id
_entity_poly.type
_entity_poly.pdbx_seq_one_letter_code
_entity_poly.pdbx_strand_id
1 'polypeptide(L)' 'MWKPWVSLDNTSNLLVADVHRAQKTNKVLDMLKECNTIIALVPPGCTSLIQPLDVALNMQFKQ' A
#
# COMPACT_ATOMS: atom_id res chain seq x y z
N MET A 1 -4.37 25.79 -3.37
CA MET A 1 -2.94 25.42 -3.21
C MET A 1 -2.93 24.05 -2.55
N TRP A 2 -2.56 22.99 -3.29
CA TRP A 2 -2.48 21.63 -2.74
C TRP A 2 -1.38 21.60 -1.67
N LYS A 3 -1.67 21.01 -0.51
CA LYS A 3 -0.67 20.71 0.52
C LYS A 3 -0.61 19.20 0.67
N PRO A 4 0.59 18.58 0.70
CA PRO A 4 0.71 17.16 0.98
C PRO A 4 0.13 16.88 2.37
N TRP A 5 -0.75 15.89 2.48
CA TRP A 5 -1.31 15.40 3.74
C TRP A 5 -0.30 14.52 4.51
N VAL A 6 1.00 14.76 4.37
CA VAL A 6 2.00 14.05 5.17
C VAL A 6 2.76 15.12 5.93
N SER A 7 2.31 15.32 7.17
CA SER A 7 3.08 16.09 8.15
C SER A 7 4.37 15.35 8.43
N LEU A 8 5.50 16.05 8.49
CA LEU A 8 6.85 15.50 8.70
C LEU A 8 7.09 15.00 10.14
N ASP A 9 6.02 14.63 10.85
CA ASP A 9 6.02 14.45 12.30
C ASP A 9 6.21 12.97 12.65
N ASN A 10 7.39 12.39 12.41
CA ASN A 10 7.76 11.04 12.89
C ASN A 10 6.71 9.92 12.63
N THR A 11 5.84 10.08 11.62
CA THR A 11 4.74 9.15 11.36
C THR A 11 5.22 8.02 10.47
N SER A 12 4.95 6.77 10.85
CA SER A 12 5.19 5.61 9.99
C SER A 12 4.34 5.69 8.72
N ASN A 13 4.92 5.32 7.58
CA ASN A 13 4.20 5.22 6.31
C ASN A 13 3.34 3.95 6.30
N LEU A 14 2.25 3.94 5.52
CA LEU A 14 1.42 2.76 5.30
C LEU A 14 1.42 2.38 3.82
N LEU A 15 1.88 1.16 3.52
CA LEU A 15 1.80 0.55 2.20
C LEU A 15 0.64 -0.46 2.17
N VAL A 16 -0.38 -0.18 1.37
CA VAL A 16 -1.48 -1.13 1.10
C VAL A 16 -1.17 -1.89 -0.19
N ALA A 17 -0.94 -3.20 -0.08
CA ALA A 17 -0.52 -4.04 -1.20
C ALA A 17 -1.34 -5.33 -1.26
N ASP A 18 -1.35 -6.01 -2.41
CA ASP A 18 -2.01 -7.31 -2.56
C ASP A 18 -1.18 -8.44 -1.91
N VAL A 19 -1.73 -9.65 -1.81
CA VAL A 19 -0.97 -10.78 -1.19
C VAL A 19 0.00 -11.45 -2.19
N HIS A 20 0.58 -10.69 -3.12
CA HIS A 20 1.48 -11.24 -4.13
C HIS A 20 2.74 -11.85 -3.48
N ARG A 21 3.22 -12.99 -4.00
CA ARG A 21 4.33 -13.74 -3.37
C ARG A 21 5.60 -12.92 -3.20
N ALA A 22 5.92 -12.07 -4.19
CA ALA A 22 7.14 -11.24 -4.15
C ALA A 22 7.14 -10.22 -3.00
N GLN A 23 5.97 -9.68 -2.63
CA GLN A 23 5.84 -8.64 -1.62
C GLN A 23 5.94 -9.17 -0.18
N LYS A 24 5.89 -10.50 0.00
CA LYS A 24 5.96 -11.18 1.31
C LYS A 24 7.33 -11.76 1.63
N THR A 25 8.32 -11.53 0.78
CA THR A 25 9.67 -12.02 1.06
C THR A 25 10.25 -11.27 2.26
N ASN A 26 11.02 -11.95 3.11
CA ASN A 26 11.64 -11.32 4.28
C ASN A 26 12.46 -10.09 3.88
N LYS A 27 13.21 -10.18 2.77
CA LYS A 27 13.96 -9.05 2.20
C LYS A 27 13.10 -7.80 1.96
N VAL A 28 11.89 -7.96 1.45
CA VAL A 28 10.97 -6.84 1.21
C VAL A 28 10.41 -6.32 2.54
N LEU A 29 10.00 -7.21 3.44
CA LEU A 29 9.45 -6.82 4.74
C LEU A 29 10.49 -6.10 5.62
N ASP A 30 11.75 -6.52 5.58
CA ASP A 30 12.84 -5.91 6.33
C ASP A 30 13.18 -4.52 5.76
N MET A 31 13.21 -4.36 4.44
CA MET A 31 13.36 -3.06 3.79
C MET A 31 12.24 -2.09 4.18
N LEU A 32 10.99 -2.56 4.22
CA LEU A 32 9.85 -1.71 4.62
C LEU A 32 9.98 -1.24 6.07
N LYS A 33 10.46 -2.11 6.98
CA LYS A 33 10.75 -1.72 8.36
C LYS A 33 11.86 -0.67 8.45
N GLU A 34 12.95 -0.83 7.70
CA GLU A 34 14.04 0.14 7.61
C GLU A 34 13.54 1.52 7.11
N CYS A 35 12.54 1.51 6.23
CA CYS A 35 11.87 2.72 5.74
C CYS A 35 10.73 3.24 6.64
N ASN A 36 10.62 2.75 7.89
CA ASN A 36 9.52 3.08 8.81
C ASN A 36 8.13 2.93 8.16
N THR A 37 7.96 1.86 7.40
CA THR A 37 6.75 1.59 6.61
C THR A 37 6.06 0.32 7.09
N ILE A 38 4.80 0.47 7.48
CA ILE A 38 3.88 -0.62 7.82
C ILE A 38 3.26 -1.13 6.53
N ILE A 39 3.16 -2.45 6.37
CA ILE A 39 2.48 -3.07 5.24
C ILE A 39 1.11 -3.63 5.66
N ALA A 40 0.06 -3.25 4.92
CA ALA A 40 -1.27 -3.82 5.01
C ALA A 40 -1.52 -4.68 3.76
N LEU A 41 -1.58 -5.99 3.96
CA LEU A 41 -1.85 -6.95 2.88
C LEU A 41 -3.36 -7.12 2.68
N VAL A 42 -3.83 -6.81 1.49
CA VAL A 42 -5.23 -6.96 1.07
C VAL A 42 -5.50 -8.43 0.77
N PRO A 43 -6.46 -9.09 1.44
CA PRO A 43 -6.74 -10.50 1.24
C PRO A 43 -7.05 -10.85 -0.22
N PRO A 44 -6.77 -12.09 -0.66
CA PRO A 44 -7.10 -12.54 -2.01
C PRO A 44 -8.60 -12.36 -2.30
N GLY A 45 -8.93 -11.85 -3.48
CA GLY A 45 -10.31 -11.58 -3.87
C GLY A 45 -10.91 -10.29 -3.31
N CYS A 46 -10.21 -9.58 -2.42
CA CYS A 46 -10.67 -8.29 -1.88
C CYS A 46 -10.04 -7.08 -2.58
N THR A 47 -9.13 -7.28 -3.53
CA THR A 47 -8.39 -6.21 -4.21
C THR A 47 -9.31 -5.14 -4.82
N SER A 48 -10.29 -5.56 -5.60
CA SER A 48 -11.29 -4.68 -6.22
C SER A 48 -12.30 -4.07 -5.25
N LEU A 49 -12.27 -4.46 -3.97
CA LEU A 49 -13.19 -3.99 -2.93
C LEU A 49 -12.52 -3.01 -1.98
N ILE A 50 -11.27 -3.27 -1.59
CA ILE A 50 -10.60 -2.53 -0.52
C ILE A 50 -9.21 -2.00 -0.89
N GLN A 51 -8.60 -2.42 -2.00
CA GLN A 51 -7.30 -1.86 -2.39
C GLN A 51 -7.52 -0.48 -3.03
N PRO A 52 -6.95 0.61 -2.46
CA PRO A 52 -7.18 1.96 -2.97
C PRO A 52 -6.77 2.13 -4.43
N LEU A 53 -5.65 1.52 -4.82
CA LEU A 53 -5.19 1.52 -6.22
C LEU A 53 -6.26 0.94 -7.15
N ASP A 54 -6.92 -0.12 -6.74
CA ASP A 54 -7.84 -0.85 -7.60
C ASP A 54 -9.25 -0.25 -7.64
N VAL A 55 -9.71 0.26 -6.49
CA VAL A 55 -11.04 0.88 -6.32
C VAL A 55 -11.08 2.32 -6.82
N ALA A 56 -10.05 3.11 -6.52
CA ALA A 56 -10.09 4.55 -6.79
C ALA A 56 -9.42 4.92 -8.13
N LEU A 57 -8.36 4.22 -8.53
CA LEU A 57 -7.58 4.57 -9.71
C LEU A 57 -7.85 3.60 -10.87
N ASN A 58 -7.60 2.30 -10.68
CA ASN A 58 -7.73 1.31 -11.77
C ASN A 58 -9.17 1.10 -12.23
N MET A 59 -10.17 1.40 -11.39
CA MET A 59 -11.59 1.30 -11.78
C MET A 59 -11.88 2.09 -13.06
N GLN A 60 -11.24 3.25 -13.26
CA GLN A 60 -11.44 4.07 -14.46
C GLN A 60 -10.81 3.46 -15.73
N PHE A 61 -9.88 2.52 -15.58
CA PHE A 61 -9.15 1.87 -16.67
C PHE A 61 -9.66 0.46 -17.00
N LYS A 62 -10.54 -0.09 -16.16
CA LYS A 62 -11.25 -1.36 -16.41
C LYS A 62 -12.44 -1.07 -17.35
N GLN A 63 -12.16 -0.82 -18.63
CA GLN A 63 -13.16 -0.77 -19.71
C GLN A 63 -13.33 -2.15 -20.35
#